data_AF-A0A0R2TMB1-F1
#
_entry.id   AF-A0A0R2TMB1-F1
#
_cell.length_a   1.000
_cell.length_b   1.000
_cell.length_c   1.000
_cell.angle_alpha   90.00
_cell.angle_beta   90.00
_cell.angle_gamma   90.00
#
_symmetry.space_group_name_H-M   'P 1'
#
loop_
_entity.id
_entity.type
_entity.pdbx_description
1 polymer ?
#
loop_
_entity_poly.entity_id
_entity_poly.type
_entity_poly.pdbx_seq_one_letter_code
_entity_poly.pdbx_strand_id
1 'polypeptide(L)'
;MSEKILHAVYDDDDKLIEAVKEIRASNYKIDEVYTPFPVHGLDKALGLEPTRLAILSFIYGCIGFGFAIFMMNYIMIADWPQNIGGKPSFSFLENMPSFVPIIFELTVFFAAHLMVITFYLRSKLWPFKD
;
A
#
# COMPACT_ATOMS: atom_id res chain seq x y z
N MET A 1 -8.57 14.90 -36.30
CA MET A 1 -9.25 13.61 -36.58
C MET A 1 -9.64 13.04 -35.22
N SER A 2 -10.92 12.71 -35.00
CA SER A 2 -11.35 12.00 -33.78
C SER A 2 -10.69 10.63 -33.76
N GLU A 3 -10.04 10.25 -32.66
CA GLU A 3 -9.65 8.84 -32.46
C GLU A 3 -10.92 7.97 -32.41
N LYS A 4 -10.82 6.77 -32.98
CA LYS A 4 -11.88 5.77 -32.94
C LYS A 4 -11.47 4.69 -31.93
N ILE A 5 -12.27 4.51 -30.89
CA ILE A 5 -12.05 3.50 -29.85
C ILE A 5 -13.01 2.33 -30.13
N LEU A 6 -12.48 1.10 -30.09
CA LEU A 6 -13.27 -0.13 -30.23
C LEU A 6 -13.54 -0.71 -28.83
N HIS A 7 -14.82 -0.90 -28.50
CA HIS A 7 -15.23 -1.58 -27.27
C HIS A 7 -15.78 -2.96 -27.60
N ALA A 8 -15.10 -4.00 -27.14
CA ALA A 8 -15.58 -5.38 -27.18
C ALA A 8 -16.23 -5.75 -25.84
N VAL A 9 -17.39 -6.40 -25.89
CA VAL A 9 -18.16 -6.80 -24.70
C VAL A 9 -18.24 -8.32 -24.67
N TYR A 10 -17.96 -8.90 -23.51
CA TYR A 10 -17.94 -10.34 -23.27
C TYR A 10 -18.96 -10.70 -22.17
N ASP A 11 -19.45 -11.93 -22.20
CA ASP A 11 -20.43 -12.48 -21.26
C ASP A 11 -19.81 -13.38 -20.18
N ASP A 12 -18.54 -13.78 -20.35
CA ASP A 12 -17.85 -14.77 -19.53
C ASP A 12 -16.35 -14.42 -19.39
N ASP A 13 -15.74 -14.76 -18.25
CA ASP A 13 -14.34 -14.47 -17.96
C ASP A 13 -13.36 -15.37 -18.73
N ASP A 14 -13.71 -16.63 -18.99
CA ASP A 14 -12.88 -17.53 -19.80
C ASP A 14 -12.72 -17.01 -21.23
N LYS A 15 -13.84 -16.56 -21.83
CA LYS A 15 -13.84 -15.95 -23.18
C LYS A 15 -13.04 -14.66 -23.23
N LEU A 16 -13.13 -13.84 -22.17
CA LEU A 16 -12.36 -12.61 -22.07
C LEU A 16 -10.86 -12.90 -22.01
N ILE A 17 -10.42 -13.88 -21.22
CA ILE A 17 -9.01 -14.26 -21.12
C ILE A 17 -8.49 -14.81 -22.45
N GLU A 18 -9.26 -15.66 -23.14
CA GLU A 18 -8.91 -16.19 -24.45
C GLU A 18 -8.74 -15.07 -25.49
N ALA A 19 -9.70 -14.13 -25.55
CA ALA A 19 -9.64 -12.99 -26.44
C ALA A 19 -8.42 -12.08 -26.15
N VAL A 20 -8.11 -11.82 -24.88
CA VAL A 20 -6.93 -11.03 -24.49
C VAL A 20 -5.64 -11.69 -24.99
N LYS A 21 -5.53 -13.03 -24.89
CA LYS A 21 -4.37 -13.78 -25.39
C LYS A 21 -4.25 -13.68 -26.91
N GLU A 22 -5.36 -13.82 -27.64
CA GLU A 22 -5.39 -13.76 -29.10
C GLU A 22 -5.03 -12.35 -29.62
N ILE A 23 -5.59 -11.31 -29.01
CA ILE A 23 -5.31 -9.90 -29.38
C ILE A 23 -3.84 -9.57 -29.15
N ARG A 24 -3.28 -10.01 -28.02
CA ARG A 24 -1.86 -9.83 -27.70
C ARG A 24 -0.96 -10.61 -28.65
N ALA A 25 -1.32 -11.86 -28.99
CA ALA A 25 -0.59 -12.66 -29.98
C ALA A 25 -0.63 -12.02 -31.38
N SER A 26 -1.73 -11.35 -31.71
CA SER A 26 -1.91 -10.54 -32.93
C SER A 26 -1.19 -9.18 -32.88
N ASN A 27 -0.43 -8.92 -31.81
CA ASN A 27 0.40 -7.73 -31.61
C ASN A 27 -0.38 -6.41 -31.56
N TYR A 28 -1.66 -6.46 -31.21
CA TYR A 28 -2.45 -5.28 -30.92
C TYR A 28 -2.28 -4.88 -29.45
N LYS A 29 -2.12 -3.58 -29.22
CA LYS A 29 -2.04 -3.02 -27.87
C LYS A 29 -3.45 -2.85 -27.31
N ILE A 30 -3.75 -3.55 -26.23
CA ILE A 30 -4.96 -3.33 -25.42
C ILE A 30 -4.70 -2.12 -24.52
N ASP A 31 -5.63 -1.16 -24.53
CA ASP A 31 -5.52 0.05 -23.70
C ASP A 31 -6.01 -0.21 -22.28
N GLU A 32 -7.27 -0.65 -22.13
CA GLU A 32 -7.90 -0.93 -20.85
C GLU A 32 -8.82 -2.16 -20.91
N VAL A 33 -8.94 -2.87 -19.79
CA VAL A 33 -9.90 -3.97 -19.60
C VAL A 33 -10.69 -3.71 -18.33
N TYR A 34 -12.01 -3.63 -18.47
CA TYR A 34 -12.92 -3.36 -17.36
C TYR A 34 -13.65 -4.64 -16.97
N THR A 35 -13.53 -5.05 -15.70
CA THR A 35 -14.24 -6.22 -15.15
C THR A 35 -15.02 -5.83 -13.91
N PRO A 36 -16.21 -6.42 -13.67
CA PRO A 36 -17.01 -6.13 -12.47
C PRO A 36 -16.43 -6.76 -11.19
N PHE A 37 -15.52 -7.72 -11.34
CA PHE A 37 -14.83 -8.39 -10.24
C PHE A 37 -13.38 -8.74 -10.63
N PRO A 38 -12.50 -9.11 -9.67
CA PRO A 38 -11.14 -9.54 -9.97
C PRO A 38 -11.12 -10.87 -10.73
N VAL A 39 -10.59 -10.86 -11.95
CA VAL A 39 -10.39 -12.07 -12.77
C VAL A 39 -8.97 -12.58 -12.57
N HIS A 40 -8.81 -13.79 -12.05
CA HIS A 40 -7.50 -14.36 -11.77
C HIS A 40 -6.71 -14.66 -13.05
N GLY A 41 -5.47 -14.17 -13.13
CA GLY A 41 -4.59 -14.40 -14.28
C GLY A 41 -4.79 -13.43 -15.45
N LEU A 42 -5.73 -12.49 -15.34
CA LEU A 42 -5.91 -11.42 -16.32
C LEU A 42 -4.68 -10.50 -16.39
N ASP A 43 -4.10 -10.17 -15.24
CA ASP A 43 -2.85 -9.41 -15.11
C ASP A 43 -1.70 -10.06 -15.88
N LYS A 44 -1.55 -11.38 -15.75
CA LYS A 44 -0.55 -12.18 -16.47
C LYS A 44 -0.85 -12.25 -17.97
N ALA A 45 -2.11 -12.39 -18.35
CA ALA A 45 -2.55 -12.41 -19.75
C ALA A 45 -2.25 -11.06 -20.44
N LEU A 46 -2.53 -9.95 -19.75
CA LEU A 46 -2.19 -8.59 -20.19
C LEU A 46 -0.68 -8.31 -20.15
N GLY A 47 0.06 -9.03 -19.30
CA GLY A 47 1.50 -8.83 -19.15
C GLY A 47 1.84 -7.58 -18.34
N LEU A 48 0.99 -7.25 -17.36
CA LEU A 48 1.21 -6.10 -16.47
C LEU A 48 2.40 -6.37 -15.54
N GLU A 49 3.15 -5.30 -15.25
CA GLU A 49 4.23 -5.38 -14.27
C GLU A 49 3.67 -5.52 -12.84
N PRO A 50 4.38 -6.24 -11.94
CA PRO A 50 4.00 -6.31 -10.54
C PRO A 50 3.92 -4.93 -9.87
N THR A 51 2.95 -4.76 -8.97
CA THR A 51 2.82 -3.51 -8.22
C THR A 51 3.94 -3.38 -7.17
N ARG A 52 4.29 -2.12 -6.84
CA ARG A 52 5.34 -1.80 -5.85
C ARG A 52 4.77 -1.41 -4.48
N LEU A 53 3.48 -1.66 -4.25
CA LEU A 53 2.77 -1.22 -3.03
C LEU A 53 3.32 -1.91 -1.77
N ALA A 54 3.71 -3.19 -1.87
CA ALA A 54 4.30 -3.93 -0.75
C ALA A 54 5.63 -3.29 -0.29
N ILE A 55 6.48 -2.87 -1.22
CA ILE A 55 7.77 -2.23 -0.91
C ILE A 55 7.54 -0.90 -0.18
N LEU A 56 6.57 -0.10 -0.65
CA LEU A 56 6.22 1.17 -0.01
C LEU A 56 5.66 0.95 1.40
N SER A 57 4.80 -0.06 1.58
CA SER A 57 4.28 -0.43 2.90
C SER A 57 5.39 -0.76 3.91
N PHE A 58 6.42 -1.47 3.47
CA PHE A 58 7.56 -1.80 4.31
C PHE A 58 8.32 -0.54 4.74
N ILE A 59 8.57 0.37 3.79
CA ILE A 59 9.23 1.66 4.07
C ILE A 59 8.40 2.50 5.05
N TYR A 60 7.07 2.55 4.86
CA TYR A 60 6.17 3.25 5.78
C TYR A 60 6.18 2.64 7.18
N GLY A 61 6.25 1.31 7.30
CA GLY A 61 6.45 0.63 8.57
C GLY A 61 7.76 1.04 9.25
N CYS A 62 8.88 1.05 8.52
CA CYS A 62 10.18 1.50 9.05
C CYS A 62 10.14 2.95 9.53
N ILE A 63 9.41 3.82 8.83
CA ILE A 63 9.21 5.22 9.24
C ILE A 63 8.40 5.28 10.55
N GLY A 64 7.29 4.53 10.65
CA GLY A 64 6.48 4.46 11.86
C GLY A 64 7.25 3.92 13.06
N PHE A 65 8.06 2.88 12.85
CA PHE A 65 8.95 2.30 13.86
C PHE A 65 10.00 3.31 14.36
N GLY A 66 10.71 3.97 13.43
CA GLY A 66 11.70 4.98 13.77
C GLY A 66 11.08 6.19 14.47
N PHE A 67 9.91 6.65 14.00
CA PHE A 67 9.16 7.74 14.61
C PHE A 67 8.74 7.40 16.04
N ALA A 68 8.25 6.18 16.29
CA ALA A 68 7.84 5.75 17.63
C ALA A 68 9.01 5.75 18.62
N ILE A 69 10.17 5.21 18.21
CA ILE A 69 11.38 5.22 19.04
C ILE A 69 11.83 6.65 19.33
N PHE A 70 11.90 7.48 18.30
CA PHE A 70 12.29 8.89 18.44
C PHE A 70 11.35 9.64 19.39
N MET A 71 10.04 9.50 19.20
CA MET A 71 9.02 10.14 20.03
C MET A 71 9.12 9.70 21.49
N MET A 72 9.18 8.40 21.76
CA MET A 72 9.23 7.87 23.13
C MET A 72 10.54 8.24 23.83
N ASN A 73 11.67 8.18 23.13
CA ASN A 73 12.96 8.57 23.68
C ASN A 73 13.00 10.07 24.00
N TYR A 74 12.46 10.91 23.11
CA TYR A 74 12.42 12.34 23.33
C TYR A 74 11.57 12.70 24.55
N ILE A 75 10.31 12.26 24.60
CA ILE A 75 9.36 12.65 25.65
C ILE A 75 9.77 12.10 27.03
N MET A 76 10.06 10.80 27.11
CA MET A 76 10.19 10.12 28.41
C MET A 76 11.59 10.20 29.03
N ILE A 77 12.61 10.58 28.24
CA ILE A 77 14.02 10.51 28.67
C ILE A 77 14.74 11.83 28.44
N ALA A 78 14.69 12.36 27.21
CA ALA A 78 15.47 13.55 26.86
C ALA A 78 14.84 14.86 27.37
N ASP A 79 13.52 15.00 27.25
CA ASP A 79 12.80 16.22 27.61
C ASP A 79 12.45 16.24 29.11
N TRP A 80 11.66 15.27 29.59
CA TRP A 80 11.27 15.23 30.99
C TRP A 80 11.28 13.83 31.62
N PRO A 81 12.44 13.38 32.14
CA PRO A 81 12.57 12.08 32.80
C PRO A 81 11.95 12.09 34.20
N GLN A 82 10.64 11.88 34.28
CA GLN A 82 9.91 11.75 35.53
C GLN A 82 10.00 10.35 36.12
N ASN A 83 10.09 10.25 37.46
CA ASN A 83 9.92 8.98 38.15
C ASN A 83 8.41 8.67 38.31
N ILE A 84 7.89 7.82 37.42
CA ILE A 84 6.49 7.36 37.44
C ILE A 84 6.47 5.89 37.84
N GLY A 85 5.94 5.60 39.04
CA GLY A 85 5.77 4.23 39.53
C GLY A 85 7.08 3.46 39.74
N GLY A 86 8.21 4.16 39.92
CA GLY A 86 9.53 3.55 40.12
C GLY A 86 10.14 2.95 38.85
N LYS A 87 9.55 3.22 37.67
CA LYS A 87 10.12 2.73 36.40
C LYS A 87 11.42 3.46 36.08
N PRO A 88 12.45 2.74 35.60
CA PRO A 88 13.70 3.37 35.21
C PRO A 88 13.46 4.30 34.03
N SER A 89 13.79 5.58 34.15
CA SER A 89 13.62 6.60 33.09
C SER A 89 14.96 7.25 32.68
N PHE A 90 16.09 6.66 33.08
CA PHE A 90 17.43 7.19 32.80
C PHE A 90 17.95 6.81 31.42
N SER A 91 17.57 5.62 30.92
CA SER A 91 17.96 5.14 29.60
C SER A 91 16.80 4.44 28.88
N PHE A 92 16.83 4.45 27.55
CA PHE A 92 15.76 3.86 26.73
C PHE A 92 15.67 2.35 26.89
N LEU A 93 16.82 1.69 27.00
CA LEU A 93 16.87 0.23 27.13
C LEU A 93 16.21 -0.26 28.42
N GLU A 94 16.37 0.47 29.53
CA GLU A 94 15.85 0.04 30.83
C GLU A 94 14.32 0.00 30.88
N ASN A 95 13.64 0.93 30.19
CA ASN A 95 12.17 0.99 30.14
C ASN A 95 11.56 0.49 28.83
N MET A 96 12.39 0.02 27.89
CA MET A 96 11.98 -0.38 26.54
C MET A 96 10.74 -1.29 26.51
N PRO A 97 10.58 -2.31 27.38
CA PRO A 97 9.42 -3.20 27.34
C PRO A 97 8.07 -2.47 27.45
N SER A 98 8.02 -1.33 28.16
CA SER A 98 6.80 -0.52 28.29
C SER A 98 6.43 0.25 27.02
N PHE A 99 7.40 0.46 26.11
CA PHE A 99 7.22 1.22 24.87
C PHE A 99 6.89 0.32 23.67
N VAL A 100 7.17 -0.99 23.76
CA VAL A 100 6.93 -1.96 22.68
C VAL A 100 5.51 -1.91 22.12
N PRO A 101 4.44 -1.84 22.93
CA PRO A 101 3.07 -1.76 22.39
C PRO A 101 2.87 -0.53 21.50
N ILE A 102 3.39 0.63 21.89
CA ILE A 102 3.27 1.88 21.13
C ILE A 102 4.08 1.79 19.83
N ILE A 103 5.29 1.23 19.90
CA ILE A 103 6.15 1.03 18.73
C ILE A 103 5.46 0.11 17.71
N PHE A 104 4.85 -0.98 18.17
CA PHE A 104 4.09 -1.89 17.31
C PHE A 104 2.89 -1.18 16.65
N GLU A 105 2.04 -0.52 17.44
CA GLU A 105 0.83 0.13 16.93
C GLU A 105 1.17 1.25 15.92
N LEU A 106 2.19 2.08 16.18
CA LEU A 106 2.62 3.11 15.24
C LEU A 106 3.21 2.51 13.96
N THR A 107 3.95 1.41 14.05
CA THR A 107 4.47 0.71 12.87
C THR A 107 3.32 0.24 11.97
N VAL A 108 2.30 -0.39 12.55
CA VAL A 108 1.12 -0.87 11.81
C VAL A 108 0.29 0.30 11.27
N PHE A 109 0.08 1.35 12.07
CA PHE A 109 -0.68 2.53 11.69
C PHE A 109 -0.10 3.22 10.45
N PHE A 110 1.20 3.49 10.45
CA PHE A 110 1.89 4.13 9.33
C PHE A 110 1.91 3.23 8.09
N ALA A 111 2.22 1.94 8.25
CA ALA A 111 2.21 0.98 7.15
C ALA A 111 0.83 0.94 6.47
N ALA A 112 -0.24 0.80 7.27
CA ALA A 112 -1.61 0.67 6.77
C ALA A 112 -2.15 1.94 6.11
N HIS A 113 -2.08 3.09 6.78
CA HIS A 113 -2.74 4.29 6.26
C HIS A 113 -2.01 4.87 5.05
N LEU A 114 -0.68 4.91 5.08
CA LEU A 114 0.11 5.47 3.98
C LEU A 114 0.04 4.59 2.72
N MET A 115 -0.11 3.26 2.87
CA MET A 115 -0.31 2.37 1.71
C MET A 115 -1.66 2.62 1.03
N VAL A 116 -2.73 2.84 1.82
CA VAL A 116 -4.09 3.09 1.30
C VAL A 116 -4.13 4.44 0.58
N ILE A 117 -3.53 5.47 1.17
CA ILE A 117 -3.44 6.80 0.53
C ILE A 117 -2.65 6.70 -0.77
N THR A 118 -1.53 5.97 -0.77
CA THR A 118 -0.72 5.75 -1.98
C THR A 118 -1.51 5.01 -3.06
N PHE A 119 -2.31 4.02 -2.69
CA PHE A 119 -3.19 3.31 -3.62
C PHE A 119 -4.21 4.28 -4.24
N TYR A 120 -4.89 5.11 -3.45
CA TYR A 120 -5.84 6.09 -3.99
C TYR A 120 -5.18 7.11 -4.91
N LEU A 121 -4.01 7.65 -4.55
CA LEU A 121 -3.31 8.62 -5.38
C LEU A 121 -2.81 8.00 -6.70
N ARG A 122 -2.24 6.78 -6.65
CA ARG A 122 -1.70 6.10 -7.83
C ARG A 122 -2.80 5.62 -8.78
N SER A 123 -3.92 5.14 -8.24
CA SER A 123 -5.09 4.72 -9.02
C SER A 123 -5.99 5.90 -9.43
N LYS A 124 -5.64 7.12 -9.01
CA LYS A 124 -6.42 8.34 -9.21
C LYS A 124 -7.87 8.15 -8.76
N LEU A 125 -8.09 7.81 -7.49
CA LEU A 125 -9.42 7.61 -6.91
C LEU A 125 -9.66 8.71 -5.86
N TRP A 126 -10.68 9.54 -6.08
CA TRP A 126 -11.12 10.57 -5.14
C TRP A 126 -12.63 10.81 -5.28
N PRO A 127 -13.32 11.36 -4.26
CA PRO A 127 -14.78 11.41 -4.21
C PRO A 127 -15.49 12.10 -5.38
N PHE A 128 -14.82 13.03 -6.06
CA PHE A 128 -15.39 13.86 -7.13
C PHE A 128 -14.58 13.73 -8.43
N LYS A 129 -14.17 12.51 -8.77
CA LYS A 129 -13.50 12.25 -10.05
C LYS A 129 -14.56 12.10 -11.14
N ASP A 130 -14.53 13.01 -12.10
CA ASP A 130 -15.25 12.92 -13.38
C ASP A 130 -14.59 11.89 -14.31
#